data_AF-A0A352PVQ2-F1
#
_entry.id   AF-A0A352PVQ2-F1
#
_cell.length_a   1.000
_cell.length_b   1.000
_cell.length_c   1.000
_cell.angle_alpha   90.00
_cell.angle_beta   90.00
_cell.angle_gamma   90.00
#
_symmetry.space_group_name_H-M   'P 1'
#
loop_
_entity.id
_entity.type
_entity.pdbx_description
1 polymer ?
#
loop_
_entity_poly.entity_id
_entity_poly.type
_entity_poly.pdbx_seq_one_letter_code
_entity_poly.pdbx_strand_id
1 'polypeptide(L)'
;MRSMRSKTRVAVLAIVAVLIGLAVLPPILNRLQLFPVPPPGQSAEDQLSLQRQKFMSPATVIQILNPQPATTVLDLGAGYGLFTIPLAQAVGENGTVFATDIDPQALASLSEQAHRLELKNIVPVQVRAEGLDDFYRQHTFDTILVLDVIPLIRELEVFFGQLRSSLREGTGRLWVIDLRLDPDFTMLEFEALGDTGNGTLRLRSQPIIVQRLSEGSRQAISSLTAGNIPESPQKLVIDDLNRLLEDPTLWPEIRARSLPLNHREGRLRKYLLHTLDREGVLGKETATTLSPKARTALRFLNRLIIQDLLNNYQWEKAFGLDKLTWPQMIPLLRQIEVGHDYPVGFSKAGYELVQEHAALPYHRFWEYKVVR
;
A
#
# COMPACT_ATOMS: atom_id res chain seq x y z
N MET A 1 54.91 -33.06 18.54
CA MET A 1 54.37 -32.64 17.20
C MET A 1 52.91 -33.00 16.92
N ARG A 2 52.12 -33.59 17.84
CA ARG A 2 50.69 -33.93 17.61
C ARG A 2 49.68 -32.83 17.98
N SER A 3 50.07 -31.82 18.77
CA SER A 3 49.18 -30.78 19.30
C SER A 3 48.93 -29.60 18.34
N MET A 4 49.84 -29.34 17.39
CA MET A 4 49.75 -28.17 16.51
C MET A 4 48.81 -28.39 15.30
N ARG A 5 48.62 -29.64 14.87
CA ARG A 5 47.74 -29.97 13.73
C ARG A 5 46.24 -29.95 14.07
N SER A 6 45.85 -30.05 15.34
CA SER A 6 44.42 -29.99 15.72
C SER A 6 43.91 -28.55 15.81
N LYS A 7 44.72 -27.62 16.32
CA LYS A 7 44.35 -26.20 16.43
C LYS A 7 44.12 -25.54 15.07
N THR A 8 44.93 -25.88 14.07
CA THR A 8 44.76 -25.37 12.69
C THR A 8 43.50 -25.93 12.02
N ARG A 9 43.14 -27.20 12.28
CA ARG A 9 41.91 -27.81 11.75
C ARG A 9 40.66 -27.20 12.36
N VAL A 10 40.67 -26.93 13.66
CA VAL A 10 39.55 -26.27 14.37
C VAL A 10 39.35 -24.83 13.89
N ALA A 11 40.44 -24.09 13.65
CA ALA A 11 40.37 -22.73 13.11
C ALA A 11 39.82 -22.68 11.67
N VAL A 12 40.23 -23.61 10.80
CA VAL A 12 39.72 -23.69 9.42
C VAL A 12 38.24 -24.09 9.39
N LEU A 13 37.83 -25.04 10.24
CA LEU A 13 36.42 -25.43 10.38
C LEU A 13 35.54 -24.28 10.91
N ALA A 14 36.05 -23.46 11.83
CA ALA A 14 35.33 -22.28 12.33
C ALA A 14 35.16 -21.21 11.25
N ILE A 15 36.18 -20.95 10.41
CA ILE A 15 36.09 -19.99 9.31
C ILE A 15 35.14 -20.49 8.23
N VAL A 16 35.18 -21.79 7.88
CA VAL A 16 34.23 -22.39 6.92
C VAL A 16 32.80 -22.38 7.47
N ALA A 17 32.59 -22.60 8.78
CA ALA A 17 31.27 -22.50 9.40
C ALA A 17 30.74 -21.05 9.45
N VAL A 18 31.61 -20.04 9.57
CA VAL A 18 31.22 -18.62 9.46
C VAL A 18 30.92 -18.23 8.01
N LEU A 19 31.67 -18.74 7.04
CA LEU A 19 31.42 -18.50 5.61
C LEU A 19 30.16 -19.24 5.10
N ILE A 20 29.91 -20.46 5.56
CA ILE A 20 28.66 -21.20 5.31
C ILE A 20 27.51 -20.56 6.10
N GLY A 21 27.75 -20.08 7.32
CA GLY A 21 26.78 -19.31 8.09
C GLY A 21 26.37 -18.00 7.40
N LEU A 22 27.29 -17.33 6.70
CA LEU A 22 27.01 -16.17 5.85
C LEU A 22 26.28 -16.54 4.54
N ALA A 23 26.49 -17.75 4.02
CA ALA A 23 25.77 -18.27 2.84
C ALA A 23 24.39 -18.87 3.17
N VAL A 24 24.09 -19.17 4.45
CA VAL A 24 22.83 -19.77 4.94
C VAL A 24 22.04 -18.80 5.83
N LEU A 25 22.45 -17.53 5.91
CA LEU A 25 21.54 -16.48 6.35
C LEU A 25 20.39 -16.42 5.32
N PRO A 26 19.12 -16.66 5.73
CA PRO A 26 17.98 -16.29 4.88
C PRO A 26 18.21 -14.83 4.49
N PRO A 27 18.04 -14.45 3.21
CA PRO A 27 18.51 -13.17 2.72
C PRO A 27 17.93 -12.08 3.61
N ILE A 28 18.80 -11.41 4.37
CA ILE A 28 18.46 -10.16 5.06
C ILE A 28 17.99 -9.11 4.02
N LEU A 29 18.21 -9.36 2.73
CA LEU A 29 17.65 -8.64 1.58
C LEU A 29 16.13 -8.84 1.39
N ASN A 30 15.48 -9.88 1.94
CA ASN A 30 14.01 -9.97 1.98
C ASN A 30 13.38 -8.91 2.91
N ARG A 31 14.17 -8.15 3.67
CA ARG A 31 13.66 -7.18 4.66
C ARG A 31 13.09 -5.89 4.08
N LEU A 32 13.23 -5.65 2.78
CA LEU A 32 12.69 -4.45 2.12
C LEU A 32 11.59 -4.76 1.08
N GLN A 33 11.26 -6.02 0.85
CA GLN A 33 10.17 -6.40 -0.04
C GLN A 33 8.84 -6.13 0.67
N LEU A 34 8.09 -5.10 0.26
CA LEU A 34 6.73 -4.85 0.77
C LEU A 34 5.71 -5.88 0.29
N PHE A 35 6.07 -6.75 -0.66
CA PHE A 35 5.16 -7.77 -1.18
C PHE A 35 5.88 -9.12 -1.23
N PRO A 36 5.26 -10.21 -0.75
CA PRO A 36 5.88 -11.53 -0.78
C PRO A 36 6.10 -11.99 -2.23
N VAL A 37 7.33 -12.41 -2.54
CA VAL A 37 7.68 -13.07 -3.80
C VAL A 37 7.15 -14.51 -3.79
N PRO A 38 6.34 -14.93 -4.78
CA PRO A 38 5.87 -16.30 -4.86
C PRO A 38 6.92 -17.26 -5.45
N PRO A 39 6.83 -18.58 -5.13
CA PRO A 39 7.72 -19.58 -5.68
C PRO A 39 7.53 -19.81 -7.19
N PRO A 40 8.53 -20.35 -7.91
CA PRO A 40 8.50 -20.49 -9.37
C PRO A 40 7.42 -21.46 -9.88
N GLY A 41 6.70 -21.09 -10.95
CA GLY A 41 5.87 -22.00 -11.74
C GLY A 41 4.39 -22.11 -11.37
N GLN A 42 3.91 -21.41 -10.34
CA GLN A 42 2.48 -21.17 -10.07
C GLN A 42 2.35 -19.74 -9.56
N SER A 43 1.74 -18.85 -10.32
CA SER A 43 1.77 -17.44 -9.92
C SER A 43 0.66 -17.20 -8.87
N ALA A 44 1.04 -17.02 -7.60
CA ALA A 44 0.17 -16.34 -6.62
C ALA A 44 -0.22 -14.92 -7.13
N GLU A 45 0.52 -14.44 -8.13
CA GLU A 45 0.34 -13.27 -8.98
C GLU A 45 -1.01 -13.25 -9.68
N ASP A 46 -1.54 -14.32 -10.28
CA ASP A 46 -2.82 -14.25 -11.01
C ASP A 46 -4.00 -13.94 -10.07
N GLN A 47 -3.95 -14.44 -8.83
CA GLN A 47 -5.02 -14.23 -7.85
C GLN A 47 -4.87 -12.91 -7.09
N LEU A 48 -3.63 -12.54 -6.69
CA LEU A 48 -3.33 -11.23 -6.09
C LEU A 48 -3.52 -10.10 -7.10
N SER A 49 -3.19 -10.32 -8.37
CA SER A 49 -3.32 -9.31 -9.44
C SER A 49 -4.78 -9.07 -9.82
N LEU A 50 -5.66 -10.07 -9.87
CA LEU A 50 -7.08 -9.83 -10.19
C LEU A 50 -7.79 -9.02 -9.10
N GLN A 51 -7.61 -9.35 -7.81
CA GLN A 51 -8.18 -8.56 -6.73
C GLN A 51 -7.54 -7.16 -6.69
N ARG A 52 -6.22 -7.05 -6.80
CA ARG A 52 -5.54 -5.74 -6.84
C ARG A 52 -5.96 -4.92 -8.05
N GLN A 53 -6.15 -5.51 -9.22
CA GLN A 53 -6.69 -4.84 -10.42
C GLN A 53 -8.11 -4.34 -10.18
N LYS A 54 -9.01 -5.12 -9.56
CA LYS A 54 -10.36 -4.66 -9.22
C LYS A 54 -10.33 -3.49 -8.23
N PHE A 55 -9.40 -3.50 -7.27
CA PHE A 55 -9.30 -2.47 -6.22
C PHE A 55 -8.52 -1.22 -6.67
N MET A 56 -7.59 -1.35 -7.61
CA MET A 56 -6.77 -0.26 -8.16
C MET A 56 -7.37 0.38 -9.41
N SER A 57 -8.27 -0.33 -10.10
CA SER A 57 -8.84 0.07 -11.39
C SER A 57 -7.80 0.63 -12.38
N PRO A 58 -6.82 -0.17 -12.86
CA PRO A 58 -5.74 0.35 -13.69
C PRO A 58 -6.20 1.16 -14.91
N ALA A 59 -7.32 0.77 -15.52
CA ALA A 59 -7.92 1.53 -16.62
C ALA A 59 -8.26 2.98 -16.23
N THR A 60 -8.80 3.20 -15.03
CA THR A 60 -9.12 4.54 -14.51
C THR A 60 -7.85 5.36 -14.30
N VAL A 61 -6.81 4.75 -13.73
CA VAL A 61 -5.51 5.43 -13.54
C VAL A 61 -4.91 5.81 -14.88
N ILE A 62 -4.87 4.90 -15.86
CA ILE A 62 -4.31 5.16 -17.19
C ILE A 62 -5.12 6.24 -17.91
N GLN A 63 -6.44 6.25 -17.78
CA GLN A 63 -7.29 7.30 -18.33
C GLN A 63 -6.96 8.68 -17.72
N ILE A 64 -6.72 8.75 -16.41
CA ILE A 64 -6.38 9.99 -15.71
C ILE A 64 -4.97 10.47 -16.07
N LEU A 65 -3.99 9.56 -16.09
CA LEU A 65 -2.62 9.85 -16.53
C LEU A 65 -2.59 10.36 -17.97
N ASN A 66 -3.52 9.86 -18.80
CA ASN A 66 -3.62 10.15 -20.23
C ASN A 66 -2.26 10.13 -20.95
N PRO A 67 -1.50 9.02 -20.91
CA PRO A 67 -0.18 8.95 -21.53
C PRO A 67 -0.28 9.25 -23.02
N GLN A 68 0.53 10.19 -23.50
CA GLN A 68 0.50 10.57 -24.90
C GLN A 68 1.32 9.58 -25.74
N PRO A 69 0.90 9.27 -26.98
CA PRO A 69 1.71 8.45 -27.89
C PRO A 69 3.13 9.02 -28.08
N ALA A 70 4.11 8.15 -28.30
CA ALA A 70 5.51 8.49 -28.53
C ALA A 70 6.18 9.29 -27.39
N THR A 71 5.68 9.19 -26.17
CA THR A 71 6.30 9.79 -24.98
C THR A 71 7.11 8.79 -24.17
N THR A 72 8.00 9.32 -23.32
CA THR A 72 8.84 8.51 -22.44
C THR A 72 8.28 8.52 -21.02
N VAL A 73 8.00 7.34 -20.46
CA VAL A 73 7.42 7.17 -19.13
C VAL A 73 8.40 6.43 -18.23
N LEU A 74 8.48 6.85 -16.97
CA LEU A 74 9.13 6.10 -15.90
C LEU A 74 8.06 5.49 -15.00
N ASP A 75 8.04 4.16 -14.89
CA ASP A 75 7.33 3.44 -13.84
C ASP A 75 8.33 3.13 -12.70
N LEU A 76 8.25 3.91 -11.63
CA LEU A 76 9.18 3.85 -10.50
C LEU A 76 8.67 2.87 -9.45
N GLY A 77 9.42 1.79 -9.24
CA GLY A 77 8.98 0.63 -8.47
C GLY A 77 7.92 -0.16 -9.22
N ALA A 78 8.22 -0.51 -10.47
CA ALA A 78 7.30 -1.16 -11.39
C ALA A 78 6.79 -2.53 -10.89
N GLY A 79 7.55 -3.18 -10.01
CA GLY A 79 7.27 -4.52 -9.53
C GLY A 79 7.06 -5.48 -10.70
N TYR A 80 5.92 -6.17 -10.67
CA TYR A 80 5.53 -7.15 -11.68
C TYR A 80 4.80 -6.51 -12.89
N GLY A 81 4.77 -5.18 -13.00
CA GLY A 81 4.29 -4.48 -14.19
C GLY A 81 2.80 -4.17 -14.26
N LEU A 82 2.10 -4.06 -13.10
CA LEU A 82 0.67 -3.73 -13.03
C LEU A 82 0.30 -2.52 -13.89
N PHE A 83 1.16 -1.48 -13.89
CA PHE A 83 0.99 -0.28 -14.69
C PHE A 83 1.94 -0.19 -15.88
N THR A 84 3.11 -0.82 -15.83
CA THR A 84 4.06 -0.83 -16.95
C THR A 84 3.40 -1.33 -18.24
N ILE A 85 2.67 -2.44 -18.20
CA ILE A 85 2.03 -3.03 -19.39
C ILE A 85 1.02 -2.06 -20.04
N PRO A 86 -0.01 -1.55 -19.33
CA PRO A 86 -0.96 -0.64 -19.95
C PRO A 86 -0.34 0.72 -20.31
N LEU A 87 0.69 1.19 -19.60
CA LEU A 87 1.46 2.39 -20.01
C LEU A 87 2.15 2.16 -21.35
N ALA A 88 2.80 1.00 -21.53
CA ALA A 88 3.49 0.66 -22.77
C ALA A 88 2.52 0.55 -23.95
N GLN A 89 1.33 0.00 -23.73
CA GLN A 89 0.26 0.00 -24.73
C GLN A 89 -0.19 1.42 -25.08
N ALA A 90 -0.38 2.29 -24.08
CA ALA A 90 -0.88 3.65 -24.27
C ALA A 90 0.09 4.56 -25.04
N VAL A 91 1.39 4.49 -24.75
CA VAL A 91 2.40 5.32 -25.46
C VAL A 91 2.74 4.78 -26.86
N GLY A 92 2.34 3.55 -27.16
CA GLY A 92 2.55 2.90 -28.46
C GLY A 92 4.01 2.57 -28.76
N GLU A 93 4.25 1.96 -29.93
CA GLU A 93 5.56 1.41 -30.32
C GLU A 93 6.69 2.46 -30.39
N ASN A 94 6.34 3.73 -30.64
CA ASN A 94 7.30 4.83 -30.69
C ASN A 94 7.54 5.50 -29.33
N GLY A 95 6.77 5.13 -28.30
CA GLY A 95 7.00 5.55 -26.92
C GLY A 95 7.97 4.60 -26.22
N THR A 96 8.31 4.89 -24.97
CA THR A 96 9.14 3.99 -24.15
C THR A 96 8.72 4.06 -22.70
N VAL A 97 8.57 2.90 -22.06
CA VAL A 97 8.36 2.80 -20.62
C VAL A 97 9.59 2.20 -19.98
N PHE A 98 10.27 3.00 -19.18
CA PHE A 98 11.34 2.51 -18.31
C PHE A 98 10.72 2.01 -17.01
N ALA A 99 10.87 0.71 -16.73
CA ALA A 99 10.34 0.07 -15.55
C ALA A 99 11.48 -0.18 -14.55
N THR A 100 11.54 0.63 -13.49
CA THR A 100 12.62 0.53 -12.50
C THR A 100 12.17 -0.22 -11.26
N ASP A 101 12.98 -1.16 -10.78
CA ASP A 101 12.75 -1.84 -9.51
C ASP A 101 14.07 -2.30 -8.87
N ILE A 102 14.07 -2.53 -7.56
CA ILE A 102 15.20 -3.11 -6.83
C ILE A 102 15.22 -4.65 -6.94
N ASP A 103 14.05 -5.26 -7.18
CA ASP A 103 13.87 -6.70 -7.23
C ASP A 103 14.09 -7.24 -8.66
N PRO A 104 15.21 -7.94 -8.92
CA PRO A 104 15.47 -8.49 -10.25
C PRO A 104 14.48 -9.58 -10.65
N GLN A 105 13.82 -10.26 -9.70
CA GLN A 105 12.84 -11.31 -10.02
C GLN A 105 11.54 -10.70 -10.56
N ALA A 106 11.11 -9.57 -9.99
CA ALA A 106 9.96 -8.83 -10.48
C ALA A 106 10.20 -8.33 -11.92
N LEU A 107 11.37 -7.75 -12.18
CA LEU A 107 11.76 -7.31 -13.53
C LEU A 107 11.88 -8.46 -14.53
N ALA A 108 12.35 -9.63 -14.09
CA ALA A 108 12.40 -10.82 -14.94
C ALA A 108 10.99 -11.30 -15.32
N SER A 109 10.05 -11.35 -14.36
CA SER A 109 8.65 -11.69 -14.64
C SER A 109 8.00 -10.69 -15.59
N LEU A 110 8.20 -9.39 -15.35
CA LEU A 110 7.74 -8.33 -16.24
C LEU A 110 8.30 -8.48 -17.66
N SER A 111 9.58 -8.83 -17.79
CA SER A 111 10.21 -9.07 -19.10
C SER A 111 9.57 -10.24 -19.83
N GLU A 112 9.28 -11.33 -19.12
CA GLU A 112 8.57 -12.49 -19.69
C GLU A 112 7.16 -12.11 -20.14
N GLN A 113 6.43 -11.35 -19.32
CA GLN A 113 5.09 -10.87 -19.64
C GLN A 113 5.10 -9.94 -20.86
N ALA A 114 6.04 -8.99 -20.92
CA ALA A 114 6.21 -8.10 -22.07
C ALA A 114 6.50 -8.89 -23.36
N HIS A 115 7.35 -9.92 -23.28
CA HIS A 115 7.62 -10.81 -24.42
C HIS A 115 6.36 -11.58 -24.87
N ARG A 116 5.58 -12.14 -23.94
CA ARG A 116 4.31 -12.83 -24.25
C ARG A 116 3.28 -11.90 -24.90
N LEU A 117 3.30 -10.61 -24.56
CA LEU A 117 2.41 -9.59 -25.10
C LEU A 117 3.00 -8.85 -26.33
N GLU A 118 4.18 -9.28 -26.80
CA GLU A 118 4.90 -8.68 -27.92
C GLU A 118 5.22 -7.17 -27.76
N LEU A 119 5.31 -6.69 -26.51
CA LEU A 119 5.63 -5.30 -26.20
C LEU A 119 7.14 -5.07 -26.22
N LYS A 120 7.61 -4.32 -27.22
CA LYS A 120 9.05 -4.03 -27.45
C LYS A 120 9.52 -2.71 -26.85
N ASN A 121 8.60 -1.91 -26.34
CA ASN A 121 8.82 -0.56 -25.84
C ASN A 121 8.92 -0.49 -24.30
N ILE A 122 9.16 -1.61 -23.64
CA ILE A 122 9.42 -1.69 -22.19
C ILE A 122 10.92 -1.92 -21.98
N VAL A 123 11.52 -1.11 -21.12
CA VAL A 123 12.93 -1.23 -20.71
C VAL A 123 12.98 -1.48 -19.20
N PRO A 124 13.14 -2.75 -18.77
CA PRO A 124 13.37 -3.09 -17.37
C PRO A 124 14.74 -2.61 -16.92
N VAL A 125 14.81 -1.93 -15.76
CA VAL A 125 16.05 -1.37 -15.22
C VAL A 125 16.15 -1.69 -13.73
N GLN A 126 17.15 -2.49 -13.37
CA GLN A 126 17.43 -2.73 -11.96
C GLN A 126 18.12 -1.52 -11.34
N VAL A 127 17.62 -1.06 -10.20
CA VAL A 127 18.15 0.10 -9.46
C VAL A 127 18.52 -0.27 -8.02
N ARG A 128 19.22 0.63 -7.33
CA ARG A 128 19.59 0.45 -5.93
C ARG A 128 18.45 0.89 -5.01
N ALA A 129 18.42 0.31 -3.82
CA ALA A 129 17.45 0.68 -2.78
C ALA A 129 17.72 2.06 -2.16
N GLU A 130 18.93 2.60 -2.31
CA GLU A 130 19.36 3.85 -1.67
C GLU A 130 19.93 4.82 -2.72
N GLY A 131 19.48 6.08 -2.62
CA GLY A 131 19.92 7.16 -3.51
C GLY A 131 19.29 7.11 -4.90
N LEU A 132 19.69 8.05 -5.76
CA LEU A 132 19.27 8.13 -7.15
C LEU A 132 20.36 7.58 -8.07
N ASP A 133 20.05 6.49 -8.78
CA ASP A 133 20.94 5.91 -9.80
C ASP A 133 21.20 6.85 -10.98
N ASP A 134 22.39 6.72 -11.58
CA ASP A 134 22.82 7.58 -12.69
C ASP A 134 21.98 7.39 -13.95
N PHE A 135 21.37 6.21 -14.11
CA PHE A 135 20.37 5.93 -15.14
C PHE A 135 19.32 7.04 -15.21
N TYR A 136 18.76 7.47 -14.07
CA TYR A 136 17.70 8.49 -14.06
C TYR A 136 18.19 9.81 -14.68
N ARG A 137 19.47 10.16 -14.51
CA ARG A 137 20.07 11.41 -15.04
C ARG A 137 20.37 11.35 -16.54
N GLN A 138 20.35 10.16 -17.13
CA GLN A 138 20.62 9.94 -18.56
C GLN A 138 19.36 10.06 -19.43
N HIS A 139 18.19 10.22 -18.80
CA HIS A 139 16.91 10.23 -19.48
C HIS A 139 16.04 11.42 -19.06
N THR A 140 15.16 11.82 -19.99
CA THR A 140 14.12 12.81 -19.76
C THR A 140 12.77 12.14 -19.92
N PHE A 141 11.93 12.21 -18.89
CA PHE A 141 10.62 11.58 -18.83
C PHE A 141 9.51 12.61 -19.05
N ASP A 142 8.50 12.26 -19.82
CA ASP A 142 7.25 13.01 -19.94
C ASP A 142 6.33 12.75 -18.74
N THR A 143 6.38 11.53 -18.21
CA THR A 143 5.57 11.08 -17.08
C THR A 143 6.43 10.22 -16.16
N ILE A 144 6.37 10.48 -14.87
CA ILE A 144 6.91 9.60 -13.83
C ILE A 144 5.72 9.12 -13.00
N LEU A 145 5.48 7.82 -12.93
CA LEU A 145 4.51 7.19 -12.05
C LEU A 145 5.24 6.56 -10.86
N VAL A 146 4.73 6.79 -9.66
CA VAL A 146 5.21 6.18 -8.41
C VAL A 146 4.01 5.54 -7.72
N LEU A 147 4.02 4.22 -7.55
CA LEU A 147 2.94 3.49 -6.87
C LEU A 147 3.46 2.78 -5.61
N ASP A 148 2.94 3.13 -4.44
CA ASP A 148 3.22 2.45 -3.15
C ASP A 148 4.72 2.35 -2.77
N VAL A 149 5.58 3.15 -3.41
CA VAL A 149 7.05 3.16 -3.18
C VAL A 149 7.46 4.25 -2.19
N ILE A 150 6.65 5.29 -2.03
CA ILE A 150 6.96 6.45 -1.19
C ILE A 150 7.40 6.07 0.23
N PRO A 151 6.73 5.14 0.95
CA PRO A 151 7.15 4.72 2.28
C PRO A 151 8.54 4.08 2.34
N LEU A 152 9.04 3.57 1.21
CA LEU A 152 10.35 2.93 1.09
C LEU A 152 11.49 3.92 0.88
N ILE A 153 11.19 5.13 0.40
CA ILE A 153 12.21 6.14 0.11
C ILE A 153 12.60 6.84 1.41
N ARG A 154 13.84 6.61 1.88
CA ARG A 154 14.34 7.16 3.16
C ARG A 154 14.47 8.68 3.16
N GLU A 155 14.97 9.25 2.07
CA GLU A 155 15.23 10.68 1.90
C GLU A 155 14.42 11.23 0.73
N LEU A 156 13.09 11.25 0.89
CA LEU A 156 12.15 11.65 -0.16
C LEU A 156 12.51 12.99 -0.80
N GLU A 157 12.76 14.01 0.02
CA GLU A 157 13.10 15.36 -0.43
C GLU A 157 14.36 15.37 -1.30
N VAL A 158 15.40 14.62 -0.90
CA VAL A 158 16.68 14.51 -1.63
C VAL A 158 16.50 13.72 -2.92
N PHE A 159 15.84 12.56 -2.85
CA PHE A 159 15.63 11.68 -3.99
C PHE A 159 14.85 12.38 -5.10
N PHE A 160 13.69 12.95 -4.77
CA PHE A 160 12.87 13.65 -5.76
C PHE A 160 13.48 15.00 -6.15
N GLY A 161 14.19 15.68 -5.24
CA GLY A 161 14.92 16.91 -5.57
C GLY A 161 16.03 16.71 -6.60
N GLN A 162 16.61 15.51 -6.66
CA GLN A 162 17.54 15.10 -7.73
C GLN A 162 16.78 14.60 -8.98
N LEU A 163 15.73 13.81 -8.82
CA LEU A 163 14.97 13.24 -9.94
C LEU A 163 14.26 14.32 -10.78
N ARG A 164 13.94 15.48 -10.21
CA ARG A 164 13.25 16.57 -10.92
C ARG A 164 13.93 17.02 -12.21
N SER A 165 15.27 16.92 -12.30
CA SER A 165 16.00 17.30 -13.52
C SER A 165 15.75 16.35 -14.68
N SER A 166 15.29 15.13 -14.39
CA SER A 166 14.93 14.11 -15.37
C SER A 166 13.49 14.24 -15.85
N LEU A 167 12.69 15.16 -15.30
CA LEU A 167 11.32 15.40 -15.74
C LEU A 167 11.31 16.47 -16.84
N ARG A 168 10.58 16.23 -17.94
CA ARG A 168 10.53 17.12 -19.10
C ARG A 168 10.10 18.52 -18.67
N GLU A 169 10.85 19.51 -19.12
CA GLU A 169 10.57 20.91 -18.83
C GLU A 169 9.20 21.35 -19.36
N GLY A 170 8.43 22.05 -18.51
CA GLY A 170 7.13 22.63 -18.85
C GLY A 170 5.99 21.62 -18.89
N THR A 171 6.17 20.49 -19.57
CA THR A 171 5.10 19.51 -19.82
C THR A 171 5.16 18.28 -18.93
N GLY A 172 6.31 17.97 -18.32
CA GLY A 172 6.47 16.75 -17.53
C GLY A 172 5.57 16.71 -16.29
N ARG A 173 5.11 15.51 -15.94
CA ARG A 173 4.28 15.26 -14.74
C ARG A 173 4.82 14.14 -13.88
N LEU A 174 4.79 14.34 -12.57
CA LEU A 174 4.99 13.30 -11.56
C LEU A 174 3.63 12.91 -11.01
N TRP A 175 3.32 11.62 -11.04
CA TRP A 175 2.12 11.02 -10.53
C TRP A 175 2.46 10.12 -9.36
N VAL A 176 1.83 10.36 -8.22
CA VAL A 176 2.07 9.60 -7.00
C VAL A 176 0.76 8.95 -6.58
N ILE A 177 0.79 7.63 -6.49
CA ILE A 177 -0.29 6.80 -6.00
C ILE A 177 0.20 6.09 -4.73
N ASP A 178 -0.39 6.39 -3.58
CA ASP A 178 0.06 5.84 -2.28
C ASP A 178 -1.10 5.23 -1.51
N LEU A 179 -0.96 3.98 -1.10
CA LEU A 179 -1.95 3.23 -0.33
C LEU A 179 -2.27 3.95 0.98
N ARG A 180 -3.55 4.16 1.26
CA ARG A 180 -4.02 4.70 2.52
C ARG A 180 -4.04 3.59 3.57
N LEU A 181 -3.52 3.86 4.77
CA LEU A 181 -3.77 3.02 5.94
C LEU A 181 -5.16 3.22 6.57
N ASP A 182 -5.85 4.29 6.21
CA ASP A 182 -7.14 4.69 6.78
C ASP A 182 -8.28 4.86 5.76
N PRO A 183 -8.42 3.98 4.75
CA PRO A 183 -9.42 4.15 3.73
C PRO A 183 -10.83 3.92 4.28
N ASP A 184 -11.80 4.50 3.58
CA ASP A 184 -13.20 4.20 3.82
C ASP A 184 -13.53 2.77 3.38
N PHE A 185 -14.52 2.16 4.03
CA PHE A 185 -15.21 1.00 3.51
C PHE A 185 -15.92 1.36 2.21
N THR A 186 -15.85 0.47 1.22
CA THR A 186 -16.56 0.66 -0.05
C THR A 186 -17.43 -0.53 -0.42
N MET A 187 -18.36 -0.32 -1.35
CA MET A 187 -19.19 -1.39 -1.89
C MET A 187 -18.37 -2.56 -2.43
N LEU A 188 -17.16 -2.32 -2.96
CA LEU A 188 -16.28 -3.39 -3.46
C LEU A 188 -15.96 -4.45 -2.39
N GLU A 189 -15.84 -4.05 -1.12
CA GLU A 189 -15.58 -4.96 -0.01
C GLU A 189 -16.84 -5.73 0.39
N PHE A 190 -18.02 -5.13 0.22
CA PHE A 190 -19.31 -5.69 0.62
C PHE A 190 -19.98 -6.52 -0.48
N GLU A 191 -19.72 -6.25 -1.76
CA GLU A 191 -20.05 -7.13 -2.88
C GLU A 191 -19.40 -8.51 -2.69
N ALA A 192 -18.12 -8.52 -2.30
CA ALA A 192 -17.41 -9.76 -1.98
C ALA A 192 -17.99 -10.51 -0.76
N LEU A 193 -18.72 -9.81 0.12
CA LEU A 193 -19.47 -10.42 1.23
C LEU A 193 -20.83 -10.99 0.79
N GLY A 194 -21.44 -10.45 -0.27
CA GLY A 194 -22.65 -10.98 -0.89
C GLY A 194 -22.46 -12.39 -1.45
N ASP A 195 -21.30 -12.66 -2.07
CA ASP A 195 -20.93 -13.98 -2.57
C ASP A 195 -20.58 -14.99 -1.46
N THR A 196 -20.27 -14.53 -0.24
CA THR A 196 -19.89 -15.39 0.91
C THR A 196 -20.96 -15.47 2.01
N GLY A 197 -22.11 -14.83 1.82
CA GLY A 197 -23.37 -15.08 2.54
C GLY A 197 -23.45 -14.67 4.02
N ASN A 198 -22.39 -14.15 4.65
CA ASN A 198 -22.34 -14.00 6.12
C ASN A 198 -21.97 -12.60 6.67
N GLY A 199 -21.53 -11.65 5.85
CA GLY A 199 -21.07 -10.33 6.34
C GLY A 199 -22.16 -9.54 7.09
N THR A 200 -23.38 -9.54 6.53
CA THR A 200 -24.56 -8.91 7.15
C THR A 200 -25.01 -9.60 8.43
N LEU A 201 -24.99 -10.94 8.45
CA LEU A 201 -25.34 -11.72 9.64
C LEU A 201 -24.35 -11.45 10.77
N ARG A 202 -23.06 -11.29 10.44
CA ARG A 202 -22.04 -10.85 11.39
C ARG A 202 -22.31 -9.45 11.89
N LEU A 203 -22.60 -8.47 11.02
CA LEU A 203 -22.94 -7.11 11.44
C LEU A 203 -24.13 -7.08 12.41
N ARG A 204 -25.20 -7.84 12.13
CA ARG A 204 -26.35 -8.02 13.06
C ARG A 204 -25.94 -8.55 14.42
N SER A 205 -24.95 -9.44 14.46
CA SER A 205 -24.44 -10.04 15.69
C SER A 205 -23.48 -9.15 16.49
N GLN A 206 -23.25 -7.90 16.08
CA GLN A 206 -22.38 -6.95 16.79
C GLN A 206 -23.18 -5.81 17.44
N PRO A 207 -23.66 -5.97 18.70
CA PRO A 207 -24.48 -4.97 19.38
C PRO A 207 -23.83 -3.58 19.46
N ILE A 208 -22.52 -3.54 19.69
CA ILE A 208 -21.78 -2.28 19.84
C ILE A 208 -21.75 -1.46 18.54
N ILE A 209 -21.69 -2.12 17.38
CA ILE A 209 -21.76 -1.45 16.07
C ILE A 209 -23.21 -1.07 15.79
N VAL A 210 -24.14 -2.02 15.91
CA VAL A 210 -25.56 -1.82 15.57
C VAL A 210 -26.19 -0.66 16.36
N GLN A 211 -25.84 -0.50 17.65
CA GLN A 211 -26.32 0.60 18.47
C GLN A 211 -25.86 1.98 17.99
N ARG A 212 -24.75 2.06 17.25
CA ARG A 212 -24.16 3.29 16.72
C ARG A 212 -24.60 3.60 15.29
N LEU A 213 -25.33 2.70 14.64
CA LEU A 213 -25.87 2.92 13.30
C LEU A 213 -27.10 3.83 13.34
N SER A 214 -27.35 4.54 12.24
CA SER A 214 -28.55 5.33 12.03
C SER A 214 -29.80 4.44 12.02
N GLU A 215 -30.95 5.03 12.30
CA GLU A 215 -32.23 4.30 12.25
C GLU A 215 -32.47 3.66 10.88
N GLY A 216 -32.14 4.37 9.79
CA GLY A 216 -32.24 3.84 8.42
C GLY A 216 -31.37 2.60 8.22
N SER A 217 -30.13 2.61 8.71
CA SER A 217 -29.25 1.43 8.65
C SER A 217 -29.69 0.29 9.55
N ARG A 218 -30.24 0.57 10.74
CA ARG A 218 -30.81 -0.48 11.60
C ARG A 218 -32.00 -1.16 10.95
N GLN A 219 -32.90 -0.37 10.35
CA GLN A 219 -34.05 -0.88 9.60
C GLN A 219 -33.60 -1.68 8.37
N ALA A 220 -32.69 -1.11 7.58
CA ALA A 220 -32.03 -1.80 6.47
C ALA A 220 -31.51 -3.15 6.94
N ILE A 221 -30.61 -3.15 7.93
CA ILE A 221 -30.00 -4.36 8.48
C ILE A 221 -31.03 -5.34 8.99
N SER A 222 -32.09 -4.92 9.69
CA SER A 222 -33.15 -5.80 10.21
C SER A 222 -34.03 -6.43 9.13
N SER A 223 -34.16 -5.79 7.97
CA SER A 223 -34.92 -6.30 6.82
C SER A 223 -34.12 -7.22 5.90
N LEU A 224 -32.79 -7.28 6.05
CA LEU A 224 -31.89 -8.17 5.28
C LEU A 224 -32.15 -9.66 5.54
N THR A 225 -32.97 -10.29 4.70
CA THR A 225 -33.00 -11.75 4.61
C THR A 225 -31.76 -12.24 3.85
N ALA A 226 -31.35 -13.49 4.09
CA ALA A 226 -30.19 -14.08 3.42
C ALA A 226 -30.47 -14.21 1.91
N GLY A 227 -30.08 -13.19 1.14
CA GLY A 227 -30.26 -13.11 -0.30
C GLY A 227 -30.28 -11.65 -0.77
N ASN A 228 -29.36 -11.30 -1.67
CA ASN A 228 -29.14 -10.01 -2.33
C ASN A 228 -29.73 -8.76 -1.66
N ILE A 229 -28.84 -7.98 -1.04
CA ILE A 229 -29.17 -6.70 -0.46
C ILE A 229 -29.30 -5.67 -1.59
N PRO A 230 -30.37 -4.86 -1.62
CA PRO A 230 -30.45 -3.73 -2.55
C PRO A 230 -29.33 -2.70 -2.27
N GLU A 231 -28.82 -2.06 -3.32
CA GLU A 231 -27.65 -1.17 -3.28
C GLU A 231 -27.83 0.02 -2.30
N SER A 232 -29.03 0.60 -2.24
CA SER A 232 -29.35 1.77 -1.39
C SER A 232 -29.21 1.47 0.13
N PRO A 233 -29.83 0.41 0.67
CA PRO A 233 -29.58 -0.08 2.03
C PRO A 233 -28.11 -0.38 2.35
N GLN A 234 -27.32 -0.93 1.41
CA GLN A 234 -25.89 -1.20 1.65
C GLN A 234 -25.09 0.08 1.79
N LYS A 235 -25.37 1.06 0.93
CA LYS A 235 -24.70 2.36 0.95
C LYS A 235 -24.90 3.08 2.29
N LEU A 236 -26.12 3.11 2.82
CA LEU A 236 -26.41 3.70 4.14
C LEU A 236 -25.61 3.04 5.27
N VAL A 237 -25.50 1.71 5.24
CA VAL A 237 -24.72 0.96 6.23
C VAL A 237 -23.23 1.29 6.11
N ILE A 238 -22.70 1.36 4.89
CA ILE A 238 -21.29 1.71 4.64
C ILE A 238 -21.00 3.14 5.10
N ASP A 239 -21.88 4.10 4.80
CA ASP A 239 -21.75 5.49 5.23
C ASP A 239 -21.73 5.58 6.77
N ASP A 240 -22.56 4.81 7.45
CA ASP A 240 -22.53 4.70 8.91
C ASP A 240 -21.21 4.10 9.42
N LEU A 241 -20.75 2.99 8.84
CA LEU A 241 -19.48 2.36 9.23
C LEU A 241 -18.29 3.31 9.03
N ASN A 242 -18.28 4.10 7.94
CA ASN A 242 -17.26 5.10 7.67
C ASN A 242 -17.28 6.24 8.69
N ARG A 243 -18.45 6.63 9.19
CA ARG A 243 -18.56 7.59 10.31
C ARG A 243 -17.94 7.03 11.59
N LEU A 244 -18.13 5.73 11.86
CA LEU A 244 -17.56 5.08 13.04
C LEU A 244 -16.03 5.06 13.03
N LEU A 245 -15.38 5.14 11.86
CA LEU A 245 -13.92 5.21 11.77
C LEU A 245 -13.35 6.42 12.53
N GLU A 246 -14.11 7.50 12.67
CA GLU A 246 -13.67 8.73 13.35
C GLU A 246 -14.23 8.89 14.76
N ASP A 247 -15.01 7.93 15.26
CA ASP A 247 -15.61 8.00 16.59
C ASP A 247 -14.61 7.54 17.67
N PRO A 248 -14.08 8.46 18.52
CA PRO A 248 -13.13 8.10 19.58
C PRO A 248 -13.80 7.38 20.76
N THR A 249 -15.13 7.40 20.82
CA THR A 249 -15.94 6.79 21.87
C THR A 249 -16.49 5.42 21.48
N LEU A 250 -16.17 4.93 20.28
CA LEU A 250 -16.71 3.69 19.73
C LEU A 250 -16.41 2.48 20.62
N TRP A 251 -15.23 2.47 21.24
CA TRP A 251 -14.74 1.36 22.04
C TRP A 251 -14.40 1.81 23.48
N PRO A 252 -15.40 1.97 24.36
CA PRO A 252 -15.16 2.37 25.75
C PRO A 252 -14.23 1.38 26.49
N GLU A 253 -14.26 0.10 26.07
CA GLU A 253 -13.43 -0.99 26.60
C GLU A 253 -11.98 -1.00 26.11
N ILE A 254 -11.58 -0.12 25.17
CA ILE A 254 -10.16 0.00 24.78
C ILE A 254 -9.27 0.22 26.02
N ARG A 255 -9.79 0.94 27.02
CA ARG A 255 -9.11 1.14 28.32
C ARG A 255 -8.84 -0.16 29.08
N ALA A 256 -9.73 -1.15 28.95
CA ALA A 256 -9.62 -2.45 29.61
C ALA A 256 -8.64 -3.41 28.90
N ARG A 257 -8.00 -2.98 27.79
CA ARG A 257 -7.05 -3.78 27.00
C ARG A 257 -7.59 -5.12 26.50
N SER A 258 -8.91 -5.31 26.44
CA SER A 258 -9.57 -6.58 26.09
C SER A 258 -10.21 -6.64 24.69
N LEU A 259 -9.79 -5.79 23.74
CA LEU A 259 -10.35 -5.84 22.38
C LEU A 259 -10.09 -7.19 21.68
N PRO A 260 -11.09 -7.75 20.98
CA PRO A 260 -10.89 -8.82 20.03
C PRO A 260 -10.20 -8.24 18.79
N LEU A 261 -8.94 -8.58 18.60
CA LEU A 261 -8.19 -8.30 17.38
C LEU A 261 -7.44 -9.58 17.01
N ASN A 262 -7.92 -10.31 16.00
CA ASN A 262 -7.40 -11.64 15.66
C ASN A 262 -6.01 -11.66 15.03
N HIS A 263 -5.56 -10.63 14.30
CA HIS A 263 -4.38 -10.81 13.44
C HIS A 263 -3.20 -9.85 13.68
N ARG A 264 -2.01 -10.48 13.75
CA ARG A 264 -0.65 -9.94 13.47
C ARG A 264 0.08 -9.12 14.52
N GLU A 265 0.06 -9.63 15.75
CA GLU A 265 0.87 -9.17 16.89
C GLU A 265 0.25 -7.98 17.62
N GLY A 266 0.14 -8.08 18.94
CA GLY A 266 -0.24 -6.96 19.80
C GLY A 266 0.67 -5.72 19.66
N ARG A 267 1.73 -5.75 18.84
CA ARG A 267 2.60 -4.61 18.52
C ARG A 267 1.87 -3.52 17.74
N LEU A 268 1.17 -3.83 16.64
CA LEU A 268 0.45 -2.81 15.87
C LEU A 268 -0.63 -2.14 16.73
N ARG A 269 -1.40 -2.97 17.43
CA ARG A 269 -2.37 -2.51 18.40
C ARG A 269 -1.73 -1.63 19.48
N LYS A 270 -0.62 -2.07 20.10
CA LYS A 270 0.10 -1.27 21.11
C LYS A 270 0.60 0.04 20.54
N TYR A 271 1.11 0.06 19.31
CA TYR A 271 1.57 1.25 18.61
C TYR A 271 0.43 2.26 18.40
N LEU A 272 -0.71 1.80 17.87
CA LEU A 272 -1.89 2.65 17.65
C LEU A 272 -2.46 3.17 18.96
N LEU A 273 -2.62 2.31 19.97
CA LEU A 273 -3.10 2.72 21.28
C LEU A 273 -2.15 3.71 21.96
N HIS A 274 -0.84 3.47 21.89
CA HIS A 274 0.15 4.40 22.44
C HIS A 274 0.13 5.75 21.70
N THR A 275 -0.02 5.74 20.38
CA THR A 275 -0.16 6.96 19.58
C THR A 275 -1.41 7.73 19.99
N LEU A 276 -2.56 7.06 20.10
CA LEU A 276 -3.83 7.68 20.50
C LEU A 276 -3.81 8.20 21.94
N ASP A 277 -3.12 7.52 22.86
CA ASP A 277 -2.93 7.96 24.24
C ASP A 277 -2.10 9.25 24.29
N ARG A 278 -0.98 9.30 23.56
CA ARG A 278 -0.14 10.50 23.46
C ARG A 278 -0.83 11.70 22.83
N GLU A 279 -1.73 11.46 21.87
CA GLU A 279 -2.57 12.49 21.25
C GLU A 279 -3.81 12.83 22.11
N GLY A 280 -3.95 12.24 23.29
CA GLY A 280 -5.06 12.51 24.22
C GLY A 280 -6.43 12.09 23.68
N VAL A 281 -6.49 11.08 22.81
CA VAL A 281 -7.74 10.55 22.24
C VAL A 281 -8.36 9.54 23.18
N LEU A 282 -7.55 8.63 23.73
CA LEU A 282 -8.01 7.67 24.73
C LEU A 282 -8.41 8.43 25.98
N GLY A 283 -9.61 8.19 26.51
CA GLY A 283 -10.03 8.90 27.72
C GLY A 283 -11.23 9.82 27.54
N LYS A 284 -11.53 10.22 26.30
CA LYS A 284 -12.57 11.21 26.02
C LYS A 284 -13.97 10.63 26.15
N GLU A 285 -14.84 11.38 26.81
CA GLU A 285 -16.27 11.09 26.96
C GLU A 285 -17.11 11.69 25.82
N THR A 286 -16.53 12.63 25.07
CA THR A 286 -17.18 13.34 23.96
C THR A 286 -16.23 13.48 22.76
N ALA A 287 -16.82 13.64 21.57
CA ALA A 287 -16.05 13.89 20.36
C ALA A 287 -15.33 15.25 20.44
N THR A 288 -14.04 15.26 20.13
CA THR A 288 -13.22 16.47 20.07
C THR A 288 -12.54 16.57 18.71
N THR A 289 -12.11 17.77 18.31
CA THR A 289 -11.24 17.94 17.14
C THR A 289 -9.96 17.09 17.29
N LEU A 290 -9.71 16.21 16.33
CA LEU A 290 -8.54 15.34 16.28
C LEU A 290 -7.43 15.99 15.47
N SER A 291 -6.16 15.84 15.89
CA SER A 291 -5.02 16.14 15.03
C SER A 291 -5.04 15.22 13.79
N PRO A 292 -4.43 15.59 12.66
CA PRO A 292 -4.34 14.71 11.49
C PRO A 292 -3.78 13.32 11.82
N LYS A 293 -2.72 13.29 12.63
CA LYS A 293 -2.10 12.07 13.16
C LYS A 293 -3.06 11.24 14.01
N ALA A 294 -3.74 11.86 14.96
CA ALA A 294 -4.73 11.20 15.80
C ALA A 294 -5.89 10.63 14.97
N ARG A 295 -6.35 11.38 13.95
CA ARG A 295 -7.42 10.98 13.04
C ARG A 295 -7.01 9.74 12.24
N THR A 296 -5.85 9.74 11.59
CA THR A 296 -5.37 8.57 10.83
C THR A 296 -5.16 7.35 11.73
N ALA A 297 -4.57 7.52 12.92
CA ALA A 297 -4.39 6.42 13.86
C ALA A 297 -5.73 5.84 14.35
N LEU A 298 -6.71 6.71 14.65
CA LEU A 298 -8.04 6.30 15.12
C LEU A 298 -8.81 5.57 14.03
N ARG A 299 -8.84 6.14 12.82
CA ARG A 299 -9.47 5.53 11.66
C ARG A 299 -8.88 4.17 11.36
N PHE A 300 -7.55 4.05 11.36
CA PHE A 300 -6.90 2.77 11.12
C PHE A 300 -7.26 1.75 12.21
N LEU A 301 -7.20 2.13 13.49
CA LEU A 301 -7.59 1.24 14.59
C LEU A 301 -9.06 0.80 14.48
N ASN A 302 -9.99 1.74 14.30
CA ASN A 302 -11.42 1.45 14.21
C ASN A 302 -11.72 0.56 12.99
N ARG A 303 -11.06 0.80 11.85
CA ARG A 303 -11.16 -0.05 10.67
C ARG A 303 -10.73 -1.48 10.99
N LEU A 304 -9.56 -1.66 11.62
CA LEU A 304 -9.01 -2.96 12.00
C LEU A 304 -9.93 -3.75 12.97
N ILE A 305 -10.65 -3.06 13.85
CA ILE A 305 -11.59 -3.71 14.77
C ILE A 305 -12.88 -4.08 14.03
N ILE A 306 -13.47 -3.14 13.28
CA ILE A 306 -14.73 -3.36 12.54
C ILE A 306 -14.55 -4.53 11.56
N GLN A 307 -13.47 -4.57 10.79
CA GLN A 307 -13.22 -5.64 9.85
C GLN A 307 -13.11 -7.03 10.54
N ASP A 308 -12.53 -7.12 11.74
CA ASP A 308 -12.39 -8.40 12.46
C ASP A 308 -13.75 -8.87 12.98
N LEU A 309 -14.53 -7.95 13.57
CA LEU A 309 -15.91 -8.20 14.01
C LEU A 309 -16.81 -8.66 12.85
N LEU A 310 -16.56 -8.16 11.64
CA LEU A 310 -17.29 -8.52 10.42
C LEU A 310 -16.65 -9.68 9.65
N ASN A 311 -15.45 -10.14 10.03
CA ASN A 311 -14.64 -11.09 9.27
C ASN A 311 -14.47 -10.66 7.79
N ASN A 312 -14.23 -9.38 7.56
CA ASN A 312 -14.09 -8.76 6.22
C ASN A 312 -12.66 -8.28 5.96
N TYR A 313 -11.84 -9.15 5.38
CA TYR A 313 -10.40 -8.90 5.17
C TYR A 313 -10.04 -8.56 3.72
N GLN A 314 -11.00 -8.14 2.90
CA GLN A 314 -10.81 -8.01 1.45
C GLN A 314 -9.76 -6.94 1.09
N TRP A 315 -9.85 -5.77 1.71
CA TRP A 315 -8.88 -4.69 1.52
C TRP A 315 -7.45 -5.13 1.87
N GLU A 316 -7.24 -5.74 3.04
CA GLU A 316 -5.90 -6.17 3.45
C GLU A 316 -5.33 -7.23 2.51
N LYS A 317 -6.15 -8.20 2.11
CA LYS A 317 -5.73 -9.27 1.19
C LYS A 317 -5.39 -8.73 -0.20
N ALA A 318 -6.18 -7.79 -0.71
CA ALA A 318 -5.96 -7.17 -2.01
C ALA A 318 -4.60 -6.44 -2.08
N PHE A 319 -4.14 -5.89 -0.97
CA PHE A 319 -2.88 -5.16 -0.88
C PHE A 319 -1.78 -5.91 -0.10
N GLY A 320 -1.99 -7.19 0.23
CA GLY A 320 -1.03 -8.02 0.95
C GLY A 320 -0.65 -7.51 2.34
N LEU A 321 -1.44 -6.62 2.94
CA LEU A 321 -1.23 -6.11 4.30
C LEU A 321 -1.32 -7.25 5.32
N ASP A 322 -2.21 -8.20 5.03
CA ASP A 322 -2.37 -9.45 5.74
C ASP A 322 -1.19 -10.40 5.54
N LYS A 323 -0.07 -9.99 4.94
CA LYS A 323 1.18 -10.78 4.77
C LYS A 323 2.42 -10.08 5.33
N LEU A 324 2.34 -8.79 5.66
CA LEU A 324 3.46 -8.00 6.17
C LEU A 324 3.94 -8.44 7.56
N THR A 325 5.26 -8.50 7.73
CA THR A 325 5.93 -8.63 9.02
C THR A 325 6.03 -7.27 9.73
N TRP A 326 6.28 -7.25 11.04
CA TRP A 326 6.42 -5.99 11.79
C TRP A 326 7.47 -5.01 11.19
N PRO A 327 8.68 -5.44 10.80
CA PRO A 327 9.64 -4.56 10.12
C PRO A 327 9.12 -3.97 8.81
N GLN A 328 8.34 -4.72 8.03
CA GLN A 328 7.75 -4.25 6.77
C GLN A 328 6.56 -3.30 7.00
N MET A 329 5.87 -3.41 8.14
CA MET A 329 4.81 -2.46 8.53
C MET A 329 5.36 -1.08 8.92
N ILE A 330 6.53 -1.00 9.54
CA ILE A 330 7.09 0.25 10.07
C ILE A 330 7.14 1.38 9.01
N PRO A 331 7.66 1.16 7.79
CA PRO A 331 7.61 2.17 6.73
C PRO A 331 6.21 2.73 6.46
N LEU A 332 5.18 1.86 6.40
CA LEU A 332 3.80 2.27 6.18
C LEU A 332 3.26 3.11 7.35
N LEU A 333 3.60 2.73 8.59
CA LEU A 333 3.17 3.48 9.78
C LEU A 333 3.70 4.92 9.82
N ARG A 334 4.74 5.25 9.05
CA ARG A 334 5.14 6.66 8.90
C ARG A 334 4.00 7.51 8.38
N GLN A 335 3.08 6.99 7.57
CA GLN A 335 1.88 7.73 7.15
C GLN A 335 1.10 8.33 8.32
N ILE A 336 1.09 7.66 9.48
CA ILE A 336 0.46 8.14 10.71
C ILE A 336 1.29 9.29 11.31
N GLU A 337 2.62 9.17 11.27
CA GLU A 337 3.55 10.15 11.84
C GLU A 337 3.67 11.44 11.01
N VAL A 338 3.76 11.33 9.68
CA VAL A 338 3.79 12.48 8.76
C VAL A 338 2.40 13.03 8.48
N GLY A 339 1.31 12.34 8.81
CA GLY A 339 -0.05 12.91 8.77
C GLY A 339 -0.38 13.63 7.46
N HIS A 340 -0.52 12.89 6.36
CA HIS A 340 -0.88 13.44 5.03
C HIS A 340 0.09 14.51 4.44
N ASP A 341 1.22 14.84 5.06
CA ASP A 341 2.16 15.89 4.59
C ASP A 341 3.06 15.50 3.40
N TYR A 342 2.74 14.45 2.64
CA TYR A 342 3.49 14.15 1.42
C TYR A 342 3.58 15.34 0.44
N PRO A 343 2.52 16.16 0.24
CA PRO A 343 2.62 17.39 -0.56
C PRO A 343 3.70 18.36 -0.07
N VAL A 344 3.99 18.41 1.23
CA VAL A 344 5.05 19.27 1.80
C VAL A 344 6.44 18.75 1.42
N GLY A 345 6.65 17.44 1.48
CA GLY A 345 7.91 16.81 1.06
C GLY A 345 8.21 17.03 -0.42
N PHE A 346 7.21 16.86 -1.29
CA PHE A 346 7.33 17.16 -2.71
C PHE A 346 7.55 18.65 -2.99
N SER A 347 6.90 19.55 -2.23
CA SER A 347 7.12 20.99 -2.33
C SER A 347 8.58 21.37 -2.05
N LYS A 348 9.17 20.84 -0.98
CA LYS A 348 10.60 21.05 -0.69
C LYS A 348 11.53 20.43 -1.72
N ALA A 349 11.11 19.34 -2.37
CA ALA A 349 11.81 18.73 -3.50
C ALA A 349 11.66 19.53 -4.82
N GLY A 350 10.93 20.64 -4.82
CA GLY A 350 10.75 21.49 -6.00
C GLY A 350 9.59 21.09 -6.89
N TYR A 351 8.55 20.47 -6.34
CA TYR A 351 7.32 20.10 -7.05
C TYR A 351 6.11 20.88 -6.53
N GLU A 352 5.21 21.28 -7.41
CA GLU A 352 3.93 21.90 -7.08
C GLU A 352 2.82 20.90 -7.36
N LEU A 353 1.91 20.74 -6.39
CA LEU A 353 0.70 19.95 -6.58
C LEU A 353 -0.19 20.63 -7.62
N VAL A 354 -0.48 19.91 -8.70
CA VAL A 354 -1.43 20.34 -9.73
C VAL A 354 -2.84 19.97 -9.29
N GLN A 355 -3.05 18.71 -8.92
CA GLN A 355 -4.36 18.19 -8.56
C GLN A 355 -4.26 16.94 -7.68
N GLU A 356 -5.22 16.79 -6.76
CA GLU A 356 -5.54 15.53 -6.09
C GLU A 356 -6.76 14.89 -6.76
N HIS A 357 -6.65 13.62 -7.13
CA HIS A 357 -7.67 12.87 -7.86
C HIS A 357 -8.41 11.93 -6.91
N ALA A 358 -9.67 12.22 -6.63
CA ALA A 358 -10.54 11.37 -5.80
C ALA A 358 -11.11 10.16 -6.59
N ALA A 359 -10.26 9.48 -7.36
CA ALA A 359 -10.66 8.39 -8.25
C ALA A 359 -10.41 6.99 -7.67
N LEU A 360 -9.52 6.89 -6.67
CA LEU A 360 -9.14 5.62 -6.05
C LEU A 360 -9.59 5.61 -4.58
N PRO A 361 -10.45 4.67 -4.17
CA PRO A 361 -10.98 4.67 -2.80
C PRO A 361 -9.94 4.33 -1.73
N TYR A 362 -8.95 3.50 -2.09
CA TYR A 362 -7.93 2.99 -1.16
C TYR A 362 -6.59 3.71 -1.27
N HIS A 363 -6.42 4.59 -2.24
CA HIS A 363 -5.15 5.26 -2.52
C HIS A 363 -5.35 6.77 -2.56
N ARG A 364 -4.29 7.47 -2.22
CA ARG A 364 -4.13 8.88 -2.58
C ARG A 364 -3.57 8.93 -3.97
N PHE A 365 -4.00 9.91 -4.75
CA PHE A 365 -3.58 10.04 -6.13
C PHE A 365 -3.32 11.50 -6.46
N TRP A 366 -2.05 11.85 -6.62
CA TRP A 366 -1.62 13.23 -6.82
C TRP A 366 -0.89 13.39 -8.13
N GLU A 367 -1.13 14.53 -8.76
CA GLU A 367 -0.40 15.03 -9.91
C GLU A 367 0.46 16.21 -9.49
N TYR A 368 1.73 16.18 -9.86
CA TYR A 368 2.70 17.23 -9.59
C TYR A 368 3.39 17.69 -10.87
N LYS A 369 3.82 18.96 -10.88
CA LYS A 369 4.73 19.55 -11.87
C LYS A 369 5.97 20.10 -11.16
N VAL A 370 7.07 20.30 -11.89
CA VAL A 370 8.28 20.93 -11.32
C VAL A 370 8.09 22.44 -11.20
N VAL A 371 8.45 23.01 -10.06
CA VAL A 371 8.63 24.45 -9.86
C VAL A 371 10.08 24.79 -10.18
N ARG A 372 10.26 25.83 -11.00
CA ARG A 372 11.59 26.35 -11.32
C ARG A 372 11.83 27.67 -10.64
#